data_AF-A0A7F8QQ08-F1
#
_entry.id   AF-A0A7F8QQ08-F1
#
_cell.length_a   1.000
_cell.length_b   1.000
_cell.length_c   1.000
_cell.angle_alpha   90.00
_cell.angle_beta   90.00
_cell.angle_gamma   90.00
#
_symmetry.space_group_name_H-M   'P 1'
#
loop_
_entity.id
_entity.type
_entity.pdbx_description
1 polymer ?
#
loop_
_entity_poly.entity_id
_entity_poly.type
_entity_poly.pdbx_seq_one_letter_code
_entity_poly.pdbx_strand_id
1 'polypeptide(L)'
;KDHQNVPPVQYRELRALLEAMLSRCADFSQTPLNRKPLGHASSRDSEKAILRRGNFLLSTLEGFRNACRLAVEFQSEPSAQENPFTAPSAEKEDTLEAFSEFLLSACDSLCIPLVMRHSEQATHPNLMEVFLSILHNLFVIVPHMKEKFSKKLASSSFIRLTLELKARFCSNLSHSALNQVCSSFLFYMSLNLLSAPEKTGPPSQEELSAVSAFLQHGLPQISSRSPESLAFLSDRQYVEGTARQRQYCILLLFYLAYIHEDRFVSETELFVAVQSFLLSLQEQGERPPLVVFRASIYLLAICQDKNGTLDEVWTKMPGALPPPAAPLYIMAP
;
A
#
# COMPACT_ATOMS: atom_id res chain seq x y z
N LYS A 1 -10.40 42.34 -21.97
CA LYS A 1 -9.12 42.66 -21.31
C LYS A 1 -9.37 42.56 -19.80
N ASP A 2 -9.51 41.35 -19.25
CA ASP A 2 -9.73 41.12 -17.81
C ASP A 2 -9.08 39.79 -17.41
N HIS A 3 -7.75 39.70 -17.53
CA HIS A 3 -6.99 38.48 -17.23
C HIS A 3 -5.95 38.67 -16.11
N GLN A 4 -6.09 39.69 -15.24
CA GLN A 4 -5.03 40.05 -14.26
C GLN A 4 -5.54 40.38 -12.85
N ASN A 5 -6.52 39.66 -12.31
CA ASN A 5 -6.97 39.88 -10.92
C ASN A 5 -6.75 38.71 -9.96
N VAL A 6 -6.09 37.63 -10.38
CA VAL A 6 -5.73 36.53 -9.46
C VAL A 6 -4.21 36.56 -9.26
N PRO A 7 -3.71 36.84 -8.04
CA PRO A 7 -2.29 36.78 -7.76
C PRO A 7 -1.78 35.34 -7.98
N PRO A 8 -0.52 35.17 -8.41
CA PRO A 8 0.05 33.85 -8.61
C PRO A 8 0.06 33.05 -7.32
N VAL A 9 -0.04 31.73 -7.44
CA VAL A 9 0.07 30.84 -6.28
C VAL A 9 1.48 30.94 -5.71
N GLN A 10 1.60 31.22 -4.42
CA GLN A 10 2.88 31.37 -3.72
C GLN A 10 3.32 30.03 -3.14
N TYR A 11 3.83 29.12 -3.98
CA TYR A 11 4.22 27.77 -3.57
C TYR A 11 5.35 27.77 -2.54
N ARG A 12 6.29 28.72 -2.63
CA ARG A 12 7.34 28.90 -1.63
C ARG A 12 6.78 29.20 -0.22
N GLU A 13 5.76 30.03 -0.13
CA GLU A 13 5.14 30.37 1.16
C GLU A 13 4.36 29.19 1.74
N LEU A 14 3.65 28.45 0.88
CA LEU A 14 2.98 27.20 1.26
C LEU A 14 3.97 26.16 1.77
N ARG A 15 5.10 25.99 1.08
CA ARG A 15 6.19 25.10 1.51
C ARG A 15 6.73 25.51 2.88
N ALA A 16 7.08 26.78 3.07
CA ALA A 16 7.61 27.27 4.35
C ALA A 16 6.61 27.06 5.50
N LEU A 17 5.32 27.28 5.26
CA LEU A 17 4.26 27.01 6.24
C LEU A 17 4.21 25.51 6.62
N LEU A 18 4.23 24.62 5.64
CA LEU A 18 4.20 23.17 5.88
C LEU A 18 5.44 22.67 6.63
N GLU A 19 6.63 23.15 6.26
CA GLU A 19 7.88 22.85 6.96
C GLU A 19 7.82 23.31 8.43
N ALA A 20 7.30 24.52 8.69
CA ALA A 20 7.12 25.04 10.04
C ALA A 20 6.08 24.23 10.86
N MET A 21 5.01 23.77 10.22
CA MET A 21 4.01 22.92 10.89
C MET A 21 4.56 21.53 11.22
N LEU A 22 5.25 20.90 10.28
CA LEU A 22 5.81 19.55 10.46
C LEU A 22 6.96 19.53 11.47
N SER A 23 7.86 20.52 11.43
CA SER A 23 8.95 20.66 12.40
C SER A 23 8.43 20.81 13.83
N ARG A 24 7.43 21.68 14.05
CA ARG A 24 6.77 21.81 15.36
C ARG A 24 6.14 20.50 15.83
N CYS A 25 5.57 19.72 14.92
CA CYS A 25 5.02 18.40 15.25
C CYS A 25 6.12 17.40 15.61
N ALA A 26 7.26 17.44 14.92
CA ALA A 26 8.41 16.62 15.23
C ALA A 26 8.98 16.93 16.62
N ASP A 27 9.16 18.20 16.96
CA ASP A 27 9.65 18.64 18.27
C ASP A 27 8.70 18.19 19.40
N PHE A 28 7.38 18.33 19.16
CA PHE A 28 6.36 17.90 20.10
C PHE A 28 6.35 16.38 20.31
N SER A 29 6.66 15.61 19.25
CA SER A 29 6.78 14.14 19.33
C SER A 29 8.02 13.68 20.09
N GLN A 30 9.15 14.40 19.97
CA GLN A 30 10.44 14.04 20.56
C GLN A 30 10.53 14.33 22.05
N THR A 31 9.64 15.18 22.57
CA THR A 31 9.62 15.50 24.00
C THR A 31 9.34 14.21 24.81
N PRO A 32 10.26 13.74 25.67
CA PRO A 32 10.02 12.53 26.46
C PRO A 32 8.80 12.74 27.36
N LEU A 33 7.89 11.76 27.42
CA LEU A 33 6.79 11.75 28.40
C LEU A 33 7.31 11.69 29.86
N ASN A 34 8.61 11.42 30.04
CA ASN A 34 9.29 11.23 31.32
C ASN A 34 10.25 12.39 31.69
N ARG A 35 9.81 13.64 31.69
CA ARG A 35 10.43 14.63 32.60
C ARG A 35 9.88 14.37 34.00
N LYS A 36 10.56 13.51 34.78
CA LYS A 36 10.29 13.27 36.21
C LYS A 36 10.11 14.61 36.95
N PRO A 37 8.99 14.82 37.66
CA PRO A 37 9.04 15.25 39.04
C PRO A 37 9.08 13.99 39.92
N LEU A 38 9.78 14.04 41.05
CA LEU A 38 9.60 13.07 42.13
C LEU A 38 8.12 13.03 42.51
N GLY A 39 7.37 12.04 42.04
CA GLY A 39 5.96 11.85 42.38
C GLY A 39 5.26 10.96 41.36
N HIS A 40 4.53 9.96 41.85
CA HIS A 40 3.75 9.00 41.06
C HIS A 40 3.03 9.65 39.87
N ALA A 41 3.57 9.52 38.65
CA ALA A 41 2.84 9.85 37.43
C ALA A 41 1.69 8.85 37.29
N SER A 42 0.45 9.35 37.30
CA SER A 42 -0.73 8.49 37.14
C SER A 42 -0.87 8.05 35.68
N SER A 43 -1.30 6.81 35.43
CA SER A 43 -1.59 6.28 34.08
C SER A 43 -2.47 7.22 33.25
N ARG A 44 -3.40 7.92 33.91
CA ARG A 44 -4.33 8.88 33.29
C ARG A 44 -3.66 10.12 32.70
N ASP A 45 -2.54 10.57 33.26
CA ASP A 45 -1.85 11.76 32.75
C ASP A 45 -1.02 11.45 31.50
N SER A 46 -0.51 10.22 31.40
CA SER A 46 0.16 9.70 30.20
C SER A 46 -0.82 9.52 29.03
N GLU A 47 -1.99 8.91 29.25
CA GLU A 47 -3.02 8.75 28.23
C GLU A 47 -3.51 10.09 27.66
N LYS A 48 -3.72 11.09 28.54
CA LYS A 48 -4.08 12.46 28.12
C LYS A 48 -2.98 13.10 27.27
N ALA A 49 -1.71 12.86 27.59
CA ALA A 49 -0.59 13.40 26.82
C ALA A 49 -0.51 12.75 25.42
N ILE A 50 -0.71 11.43 25.32
CA ILE A 50 -0.76 10.70 24.05
C ILE A 50 -1.91 11.22 23.19
N LEU A 51 -3.11 11.39 23.77
CA LEU A 51 -4.27 11.92 23.05
C LEU A 51 -4.02 13.35 22.54
N ARG A 52 -3.43 14.23 23.36
CA ARG A 52 -3.08 15.60 22.94
C ARG A 52 -2.08 15.61 21.79
N ARG A 53 -1.08 14.72 21.81
CA ARG A 53 -0.13 14.54 20.71
C ARG A 53 -0.83 14.04 19.44
N GLY A 54 -1.72 13.06 19.58
CA GLY A 54 -2.51 12.54 18.47
C GLY A 54 -3.37 13.62 17.81
N ASN A 55 -4.03 14.46 18.60
CA ASN A 55 -4.83 15.57 18.08
C ASN A 55 -3.98 16.62 17.35
N PHE A 56 -2.82 16.98 17.90
CA PHE A 56 -1.92 17.93 17.23
C PHE A 56 -1.37 17.38 15.91
N LEU A 57 -0.97 16.10 15.90
CA LEU A 57 -0.52 15.41 14.69
C LEU A 57 -1.65 15.33 13.65
N LEU A 58 -2.87 14.99 14.07
CA LEU A 58 -4.04 14.97 13.19
C LEU A 58 -4.26 16.32 12.52
N SER A 59 -4.33 17.42 13.28
CA SER A 59 -4.51 18.76 12.72
C SER A 59 -3.37 19.16 11.76
N THR A 60 -2.14 18.77 12.07
CA THR A 60 -0.98 19.01 11.20
C THR A 60 -1.12 18.26 9.88
N LEU A 61 -1.50 16.97 9.93
CA LEU A 61 -1.73 16.15 8.75
C LEU A 61 -2.95 16.60 7.95
N GLU A 62 -3.98 17.15 8.57
CA GLU A 62 -5.10 17.76 7.85
C GLU A 62 -4.64 18.94 7.00
N GLY A 63 -3.79 19.82 7.56
CA GLY A 63 -3.15 20.90 6.81
C GLY A 63 -2.32 20.36 5.63
N PHE A 64 -1.52 19.33 5.88
CA PHE A 64 -0.73 18.68 4.84
C PHE A 64 -1.60 18.02 3.74
N ARG A 65 -2.68 17.33 4.13
CA ARG A 65 -3.65 16.74 3.20
C ARG A 65 -4.31 17.80 2.33
N ASN A 66 -4.67 18.94 2.92
CA ASN A 66 -5.25 20.05 2.17
C ASN A 66 -4.26 20.61 1.14
N ALA A 67 -2.96 20.68 1.46
CA ALA A 67 -1.93 21.04 0.49
C ALA A 67 -1.80 20.01 -0.65
N CYS A 68 -1.85 18.71 -0.34
CA CYS A 68 -1.88 17.68 -1.39
C CYS A 68 -3.12 17.80 -2.29
N ARG A 69 -4.31 18.03 -1.70
CA ARG A 69 -5.55 18.23 -2.46
C ARG A 69 -5.48 19.47 -3.35
N LEU A 70 -4.95 20.56 -2.83
CA LEU A 70 -4.72 21.78 -3.61
C LEU A 70 -3.82 21.50 -4.81
N ALA A 71 -2.75 20.73 -4.62
CA ALA A 71 -1.87 20.34 -5.72
C ALA A 71 -2.59 19.47 -6.77
N VAL A 72 -3.47 18.55 -6.36
CA VAL A 72 -4.33 17.77 -7.30
C VAL A 72 -5.23 18.71 -8.10
N GLU A 73 -5.93 19.63 -7.44
CA GLU A 73 -6.85 20.59 -8.09
C GLU A 73 -6.11 21.50 -9.08
N PHE A 74 -4.88 21.90 -8.75
CA PHE A 74 -4.07 22.76 -9.61
C PHE A 74 -3.46 22.06 -10.83
N GLN A 75 -3.39 20.72 -10.87
CA GLN A 75 -2.91 20.01 -12.07
C GLN A 75 -3.76 20.29 -13.32
N SER A 76 -5.05 20.58 -13.15
CA SER A 76 -5.96 20.95 -14.25
C SER A 76 -5.99 22.44 -14.57
N GLU A 77 -5.31 23.29 -13.79
CA GLU A 77 -5.36 24.74 -13.89
C GLU A 77 -4.04 25.31 -14.48
N PRO A 78 -4.03 25.75 -15.75
CA PRO A 78 -2.82 26.27 -16.38
C PRO A 78 -2.23 27.50 -15.69
N SER A 79 -3.06 28.35 -15.10
CA SER A 79 -2.66 29.57 -14.39
C SER A 79 -1.98 29.28 -13.04
N ALA A 80 -2.12 28.07 -12.52
CA ALA A 80 -1.50 27.64 -11.27
C ALA A 80 -0.18 26.88 -11.51
N GLN A 81 0.16 26.49 -12.74
CA GLN A 81 1.34 25.64 -12.98
C GLN A 81 2.66 26.32 -12.62
N GLU A 82 2.82 27.57 -13.07
CA GLU A 82 4.03 28.36 -12.86
C GLU A 82 3.63 29.83 -12.64
N ASN A 83 4.43 30.55 -11.86
CA ASN A 83 4.23 31.98 -11.69
C ASN A 83 4.55 32.72 -13.02
N PRO A 84 3.59 33.45 -13.62
CA PRO A 84 3.74 34.10 -14.93
C PRO A 84 4.78 35.23 -14.93
N PHE A 85 5.26 35.65 -13.75
CA PHE A 85 6.32 36.65 -13.60
C PHE A 85 7.72 36.02 -13.44
N THR A 86 7.84 34.70 -13.51
CA THR A 86 9.13 34.00 -13.44
C THR A 86 9.88 34.16 -14.76
N ALA A 87 11.09 34.71 -14.72
CA ALA A 87 11.92 34.83 -15.91
C ALA A 87 12.32 33.44 -16.45
N PRO A 88 12.41 33.22 -17.78
CA PRO A 88 12.75 31.91 -18.36
C PRO A 88 14.10 31.32 -17.91
N SER A 89 14.99 32.16 -17.40
CA SER A 89 16.32 31.80 -16.89
C SER A 89 16.40 31.70 -15.36
N ALA A 90 15.30 31.95 -14.64
CA ALA A 90 15.27 31.86 -13.18
C ALA A 90 15.02 30.41 -12.74
N GLU A 91 15.51 30.05 -11.55
CA GLU A 91 15.27 28.73 -10.96
C GLU A 91 13.76 28.49 -10.78
N LYS A 92 13.29 27.36 -11.32
CA LYS A 92 11.88 26.92 -11.30
C LYS A 92 11.43 26.42 -9.92
N GLU A 93 11.73 27.15 -8.86
CA GLU A 93 11.39 26.72 -7.49
C GLU A 93 9.93 27.01 -7.09
N ASP A 94 9.27 27.96 -7.76
CA ASP A 94 7.90 28.38 -7.46
C ASP A 94 6.90 27.83 -8.50
N THR A 95 6.96 26.50 -8.68
CA THR A 95 6.11 25.75 -9.62
C THR A 95 5.31 24.69 -8.87
N LEU A 96 4.19 24.26 -9.47
CA LEU A 96 3.39 23.17 -8.95
C LEU A 96 4.19 21.85 -8.87
N GLU A 97 5.08 21.61 -9.84
CA GLU A 97 5.93 20.42 -9.89
C GLU A 97 6.88 20.39 -8.70
N ALA A 98 7.66 21.47 -8.48
CA ALA A 98 8.57 21.57 -7.34
C ALA A 98 7.83 21.46 -6.00
N PHE A 99 6.63 22.04 -5.89
CA PHE A 99 5.78 21.89 -4.71
C PHE A 99 5.30 20.45 -4.49
N SER A 100 4.90 19.76 -5.56
CA SER A 100 4.43 18.36 -5.48
C SER A 100 5.57 17.40 -5.10
N GLU A 101 6.77 17.62 -5.63
CA GLU A 101 7.98 16.89 -5.23
C GLU A 101 8.36 17.17 -3.77
N PHE A 102 8.24 18.42 -3.32
CA PHE A 102 8.40 18.78 -1.91
C PHE A 102 7.41 18.02 -1.03
N LEU A 103 6.12 17.97 -1.40
CA LEU A 103 5.10 17.24 -0.64
C LEU A 103 5.44 15.74 -0.54
N LEU A 104 5.90 15.12 -1.63
CA LEU A 104 6.34 13.72 -1.58
C LEU A 104 7.53 13.54 -0.63
N SER A 105 8.56 14.38 -0.76
CA SER A 105 9.77 14.35 0.08
C SER A 105 9.46 14.57 1.56
N ALA A 106 8.65 15.58 1.89
CA ALA A 106 8.23 15.88 3.25
C ALA A 106 7.36 14.77 3.85
N CYS A 107 6.48 14.15 3.05
CA CYS A 107 5.71 13.01 3.52
C CYS A 107 6.61 11.82 3.86
N ASP A 108 7.53 11.50 2.95
CA ASP A 108 8.45 10.37 3.07
C ASP A 108 9.42 10.51 4.26
N SER A 109 9.97 11.71 4.47
CA SER A 109 10.99 11.97 5.49
C SER A 109 10.42 12.40 6.85
N LEU A 110 9.21 12.99 6.90
CA LEU A 110 8.62 13.52 8.13
C LEU A 110 7.29 12.87 8.48
N CYS A 111 6.29 12.93 7.59
CA CYS A 111 4.94 12.44 7.92
C CYS A 111 4.92 10.94 8.23
N ILE A 112 5.57 10.11 7.41
CA ILE A 112 5.63 8.65 7.63
C ILE A 112 6.26 8.34 9.00
N PRO A 113 7.49 8.81 9.33
CA PRO A 113 8.06 8.57 10.66
C PRO A 113 7.21 9.08 11.82
N LEU A 114 6.61 10.26 11.70
CA LEU A 114 5.76 10.83 12.76
C LEU A 114 4.53 9.98 13.04
N VAL A 115 3.84 9.54 11.98
CA VAL A 115 2.65 8.71 12.10
C VAL A 115 3.01 7.33 12.63
N MET A 116 4.05 6.69 12.09
CA MET A 116 4.48 5.36 12.54
C MET A 116 4.85 5.38 14.03
N ARG A 117 5.66 6.36 14.47
CA ARG A 117 6.03 6.52 15.89
C ARG A 117 4.82 6.74 16.79
N HIS A 118 3.84 7.55 16.37
CA HIS A 118 2.63 7.74 17.17
C HIS A 118 1.79 6.46 17.24
N SER A 119 1.72 5.70 16.14
CA SER A 119 0.92 4.48 16.03
C SER A 119 1.41 3.35 16.92
N GLU A 120 2.70 3.31 17.24
CA GLU A 120 3.27 2.40 18.24
C GLU A 120 2.64 2.60 19.63
N GLN A 121 2.19 3.81 19.95
CA GLN A 121 1.58 4.15 21.24
C GLN A 121 0.05 4.06 21.18
N ALA A 122 -0.54 4.64 20.15
CA ALA A 122 -1.99 4.68 19.95
C ALA A 122 -2.34 4.75 18.46
N THR A 123 -3.17 3.82 18.00
CA THR A 123 -3.69 3.82 16.64
C THR A 123 -5.09 4.43 16.63
N HIS A 124 -5.25 5.56 15.95
CA HIS A 124 -6.53 6.25 15.82
C HIS A 124 -7.06 6.18 14.37
N PRO A 125 -8.30 5.71 14.14
CA PRO A 125 -8.83 5.50 12.79
C PRO A 125 -8.87 6.79 11.96
N ASN A 126 -9.29 7.91 12.54
CA ASN A 126 -9.33 9.20 11.83
C ASN A 126 -7.93 9.66 11.39
N LEU A 127 -6.91 9.46 12.24
CA LEU A 127 -5.52 9.81 11.90
C LEU A 127 -5.00 8.96 10.76
N MET A 128 -5.30 7.65 10.77
CA MET A 128 -4.93 6.74 9.68
C MET A 128 -5.66 7.06 8.37
N GLU A 129 -6.93 7.46 8.45
CA GLU A 129 -7.72 7.87 7.29
C GLU A 129 -7.09 9.09 6.62
N VAL A 130 -6.74 10.12 7.40
CA VAL A 130 -6.05 11.31 6.88
C VAL A 130 -4.70 10.94 6.28
N PHE A 131 -3.92 10.12 6.98
CA PHE A 131 -2.58 9.73 6.55
C PHE A 131 -2.58 8.92 5.25
N LEU A 132 -3.42 7.88 5.15
CA LEU A 132 -3.53 7.08 3.92
C LEU A 132 -4.10 7.90 2.75
N SER A 133 -4.97 8.88 3.04
CA SER A 133 -5.43 9.83 2.01
C SER A 133 -4.29 10.70 1.47
N ILE A 134 -3.35 11.13 2.32
CA ILE A 134 -2.15 11.84 1.89
C ILE A 134 -1.34 10.96 0.94
N LEU A 135 -1.02 9.73 1.35
CA LEU A 135 -0.24 8.80 0.53
C LEU A 135 -0.91 8.52 -0.83
N HIS A 136 -2.24 8.38 -0.84
CA HIS A 136 -3.00 8.25 -2.08
C HIS A 136 -2.85 9.48 -2.98
N ASN A 137 -3.02 10.70 -2.45
CA ASN A 137 -2.85 11.92 -3.24
C ASN A 137 -1.43 12.05 -3.83
N LEU A 138 -0.40 11.58 -3.11
CA LEU A 138 0.98 11.59 -3.61
C LEU A 138 1.19 10.74 -4.86
N PHE A 139 0.45 9.63 -5.01
CA PHE A 139 0.47 8.86 -6.27
C PHE A 139 -0.09 9.65 -7.45
N VAL A 140 -1.00 10.60 -7.19
CA VAL A 140 -1.65 11.44 -8.22
C VAL A 140 -0.77 12.64 -8.56
N ILE A 141 -0.24 13.34 -7.55
CA ILE A 141 0.49 14.60 -7.78
C ILE A 141 1.94 14.40 -8.26
N VAL A 142 2.56 13.24 -8.00
CA VAL A 142 3.92 12.91 -8.49
C VAL A 142 3.91 11.61 -9.30
N PRO A 143 3.28 11.57 -10.49
CA PRO A 143 3.06 10.34 -11.24
C PRO A 143 4.35 9.64 -11.68
N HIS A 144 5.44 10.40 -11.90
CA HIS A 144 6.74 9.85 -12.29
C HIS A 144 7.46 9.13 -11.13
N MET A 145 7.07 9.36 -9.87
CA MET A 145 7.63 8.68 -8.69
C MET A 145 6.74 7.59 -8.13
N LYS A 146 5.50 7.44 -8.62
CA LYS A 146 4.50 6.52 -8.04
C LYS A 146 4.99 5.08 -7.90
N GLU A 147 5.77 4.59 -8.86
CA GLU A 147 6.36 3.24 -8.80
C GLU A 147 7.39 3.12 -7.68
N LYS A 148 8.40 4.00 -7.67
CA LYS A 148 9.47 4.00 -6.66
C LYS A 148 8.88 4.16 -5.25
N PHE A 149 7.90 5.05 -5.12
CA PHE A 149 7.23 5.29 -3.85
C PHE A 149 6.39 4.08 -3.42
N SER A 150 5.60 3.48 -4.31
CA SER A 150 4.87 2.23 -4.01
C SER A 150 5.79 1.09 -3.56
N LYS A 151 6.93 0.89 -4.25
CA LYS A 151 7.91 -0.14 -3.86
C LYS A 151 8.47 0.12 -2.47
N LYS A 152 8.82 1.38 -2.17
CA LYS A 152 9.31 1.78 -0.85
C LYS A 152 8.26 1.50 0.24
N LEU A 153 7.01 1.93 0.02
CA LEU A 153 5.92 1.70 0.98
C LEU A 153 5.68 0.20 1.20
N ALA A 154 5.61 -0.60 0.13
CA ALA A 154 5.45 -2.05 0.23
C ALA A 154 6.61 -2.69 1.02
N SER A 155 7.87 -2.35 0.71
CA SER A 155 9.03 -2.82 1.48
C SER A 155 9.10 -2.31 2.93
N SER A 156 8.30 -1.28 3.26
CA SER A 156 8.14 -0.73 4.61
C SER A 156 6.87 -1.25 5.30
N SER A 157 6.33 -2.37 4.83
CA SER A 157 5.14 -3.05 5.37
C SER A 157 3.78 -2.36 5.22
N PHE A 158 3.60 -1.50 4.21
CA PHE A 158 2.33 -0.78 4.06
C PHE A 158 1.17 -1.63 3.53
N ILE A 159 1.41 -2.78 2.89
CA ILE A 159 0.33 -3.69 2.50
C ILE A 159 -0.25 -4.31 3.77
N ARG A 160 0.62 -4.88 4.62
CA ARG A 160 0.28 -5.46 5.93
C ARG A 160 -0.38 -4.44 6.84
N LEU A 161 0.23 -3.27 7.03
CA LEU A 161 -0.31 -2.20 7.88
C LEU A 161 -1.75 -1.85 7.48
N THR A 162 -2.01 -1.69 6.17
CA THR A 162 -3.34 -1.29 5.69
C THR A 162 -4.38 -2.38 5.90
N LEU A 163 -4.01 -3.66 5.70
CA LEU A 163 -4.89 -4.79 5.97
C LEU A 163 -5.17 -4.95 7.48
N GLU A 164 -4.16 -4.76 8.34
CA GLU A 164 -4.33 -4.77 9.79
C GLU A 164 -5.27 -3.63 10.25
N LEU A 165 -5.16 -2.44 9.67
CA LEU A 165 -6.08 -1.32 9.93
C LEU A 165 -7.52 -1.67 9.54
N LYS A 166 -7.73 -2.25 8.35
CA LYS A 166 -9.05 -2.70 7.89
C LYS A 166 -9.62 -3.78 8.82
N ALA A 167 -8.83 -4.77 9.20
CA ALA A 167 -9.25 -5.84 10.10
C ALA A 167 -9.55 -5.35 11.53
N ARG A 168 -8.89 -4.28 11.97
CA ARG A 168 -9.07 -3.72 13.31
C ARG A 168 -10.25 -2.76 13.41
N PHE A 169 -10.51 -1.95 12.38
CA PHE A 169 -11.44 -0.82 12.47
C PHE A 169 -12.58 -0.87 11.46
N CYS A 170 -12.54 -1.73 10.44
CA CYS A 170 -13.50 -1.69 9.33
C CYS A 170 -14.42 -2.92 9.27
N SER A 171 -14.36 -3.80 10.27
CA SER A 171 -15.31 -4.92 10.40
C SER A 171 -16.72 -4.39 10.66
N ASN A 172 -17.74 -5.08 10.14
CA ASN A 172 -19.17 -4.73 10.34
C ASN A 172 -19.55 -3.30 9.90
N LEU A 173 -18.96 -2.79 8.80
CA LEU A 173 -19.22 -1.44 8.25
C LEU A 173 -18.85 -0.28 9.17
N SER A 174 -18.13 -0.53 10.25
CA SER A 174 -17.54 0.52 11.08
C SER A 174 -16.46 1.28 10.29
N HIS A 175 -16.30 2.58 10.56
CA HIS A 175 -15.32 3.45 9.90
C HIS A 175 -15.25 3.27 8.37
N SER A 176 -16.38 3.41 7.69
CA SER A 176 -16.51 3.22 6.23
C SER A 176 -15.59 4.13 5.41
N ALA A 177 -15.36 5.37 5.88
CA ALA A 177 -14.44 6.31 5.26
C ALA A 177 -12.98 5.80 5.30
N LEU A 178 -12.52 5.32 6.46
CA LEU A 178 -11.22 4.63 6.56
C LEU A 178 -11.17 3.41 5.64
N ASN A 179 -12.22 2.58 5.59
CA ASN A 179 -12.25 1.42 4.71
C ASN A 179 -12.09 1.80 3.24
N GLN A 180 -12.77 2.86 2.81
CA GLN A 180 -12.69 3.40 1.46
C GLN A 180 -11.27 3.89 1.15
N VAL A 181 -10.68 4.69 2.05
CA VAL A 181 -9.32 5.22 1.87
C VAL A 181 -8.29 4.09 1.82
N CYS A 182 -8.36 3.13 2.73
CA CYS A 182 -7.49 1.95 2.73
C CYS A 182 -7.62 1.15 1.42
N SER A 183 -8.86 0.98 0.93
CA SER A 183 -9.12 0.24 -0.30
C SER A 183 -8.59 0.98 -1.53
N SER A 184 -8.78 2.30 -1.61
CA SER A 184 -8.20 3.13 -2.66
C SER A 184 -6.67 3.11 -2.63
N PHE A 185 -6.07 3.24 -1.45
CA PHE A 185 -4.62 3.19 -1.28
C PHE A 185 -4.04 1.85 -1.77
N LEU A 186 -4.59 0.72 -1.31
CA LEU A 186 -4.19 -0.61 -1.76
C LEU A 186 -4.41 -0.81 -3.26
N PHE A 187 -5.49 -0.28 -3.82
CA PHE A 187 -5.79 -0.37 -5.25
C PHE A 187 -4.69 0.30 -6.09
N TYR A 188 -4.39 1.58 -5.82
CA TYR A 188 -3.38 2.32 -6.58
C TYR A 188 -1.97 1.78 -6.34
N MET A 189 -1.65 1.42 -5.09
CA MET A 189 -0.36 0.82 -4.78
C MET A 189 -0.18 -0.50 -5.55
N SER A 190 -1.17 -1.39 -5.53
CA SER A 190 -1.11 -2.67 -6.24
C SER A 190 -0.97 -2.50 -7.75
N LEU A 191 -1.72 -1.57 -8.35
CA LEU A 191 -1.58 -1.27 -9.77
C LEU A 191 -0.21 -0.72 -10.13
N ASN A 192 0.34 0.19 -9.31
CA ASN A 192 1.68 0.74 -9.53
C ASN A 192 2.77 -0.35 -9.43
N LEU A 193 2.63 -1.30 -8.50
CA LEU A 193 3.57 -2.42 -8.33
C LEU A 193 3.47 -3.44 -9.47
N LEU A 194 2.25 -3.78 -9.91
CA LEU A 194 2.05 -4.74 -11.01
C LEU A 194 2.39 -4.17 -12.39
N SER A 195 2.31 -2.86 -12.55
CA SER A 195 2.68 -2.19 -13.81
C SER A 195 4.20 -2.06 -14.00
N ALA A 196 4.99 -2.32 -12.95
CA ALA A 196 6.44 -2.17 -12.94
C ALA A 196 7.15 -3.43 -13.50
N PRO A 197 7.83 -3.36 -14.66
CA PRO A 197 8.51 -4.51 -15.23
C PRO A 197 9.86 -4.71 -14.55
N GLU A 198 10.00 -5.71 -13.68
CA GLU A 198 11.33 -6.05 -13.13
C GLU A 198 12.02 -7.18 -13.90
N LYS A 199 11.29 -8.16 -14.47
CA LYS A 199 11.90 -9.33 -15.17
C LYS A 199 11.06 -9.92 -16.30
N THR A 200 9.74 -9.85 -16.20
CA THR A 200 8.81 -10.19 -17.27
C THR A 200 8.31 -8.89 -17.88
N GLY A 201 8.12 -8.83 -19.20
CA GLY A 201 7.56 -7.65 -19.87
C GLY A 201 6.28 -7.15 -19.18
N PRO A 202 5.90 -5.87 -19.36
CA PRO A 202 4.75 -5.30 -18.70
C PRO A 202 3.49 -6.13 -18.99
N PRO A 203 2.59 -6.30 -18.01
CA PRO A 203 1.31 -6.97 -18.24
C PRO A 203 0.57 -6.32 -19.40
N SER A 204 -0.19 -7.11 -20.16
CA SER A 204 -1.01 -6.56 -21.24
C SER A 204 -2.07 -5.61 -20.66
N GLN A 205 -2.59 -4.70 -21.49
CA GLN A 205 -3.67 -3.80 -21.08
C GLN A 205 -4.91 -4.56 -20.57
N GLU A 206 -5.18 -5.73 -21.16
CA GLU A 206 -6.25 -6.63 -20.73
C GLU A 206 -5.98 -7.23 -19.35
N GLU A 207 -4.74 -7.66 -19.08
CA GLU A 207 -4.34 -8.16 -17.76
C GLU A 207 -4.49 -7.07 -16.69
N LEU A 208 -4.02 -5.85 -16.95
CA LEU A 208 -4.17 -4.72 -16.02
C LEU A 208 -5.64 -4.35 -15.79
N SER A 209 -6.47 -4.38 -16.84
CA SER A 209 -7.91 -4.13 -16.71
C SER A 209 -8.59 -5.19 -15.84
N ALA A 210 -8.23 -6.47 -16.01
CA ALA A 210 -8.76 -7.55 -15.19
C ALA A 210 -8.35 -7.40 -13.72
N VAL A 211 -7.06 -7.13 -13.46
CA VAL A 211 -6.55 -6.84 -12.11
C VAL A 211 -7.30 -5.68 -11.47
N SER A 212 -7.46 -4.57 -12.20
CA SER A 212 -8.17 -3.39 -11.74
C SER A 212 -9.59 -3.76 -11.29
N ALA A 213 -10.32 -4.56 -12.09
CA ALA A 213 -11.67 -4.99 -11.73
C ALA A 213 -11.69 -5.84 -10.43
N PHE A 214 -10.77 -6.79 -10.28
CA PHE A 214 -10.69 -7.64 -9.08
C PHE A 214 -10.37 -6.82 -7.83
N LEU A 215 -9.40 -5.91 -7.92
CA LEU A 215 -9.01 -5.05 -6.81
C LEU A 215 -10.16 -4.09 -6.43
N GLN A 216 -10.79 -3.45 -7.41
CA GLN A 216 -11.87 -2.50 -7.19
C GLN A 216 -13.08 -3.15 -6.50
N HIS A 217 -13.44 -4.38 -6.88
CA HIS A 217 -14.53 -5.12 -6.25
C HIS A 217 -14.10 -5.78 -4.93
N GLY A 218 -12.90 -6.33 -4.86
CA GLY A 218 -12.43 -7.14 -3.75
C GLY A 218 -12.02 -6.33 -2.53
N LEU A 219 -11.25 -5.25 -2.71
CA LEU A 219 -10.64 -4.50 -1.60
C LEU A 219 -11.64 -3.92 -0.60
N PRO A 220 -12.78 -3.33 -1.01
CA PRO A 220 -13.78 -2.82 -0.05
C PRO A 220 -14.36 -3.90 0.86
N GLN A 221 -14.32 -5.17 0.42
CA GLN A 221 -14.93 -6.30 1.10
C GLN A 221 -13.96 -7.08 2.00
N ILE A 222 -12.66 -6.76 1.94
CA ILE A 222 -11.65 -7.36 2.80
C ILE A 222 -11.61 -6.53 4.09
N SER A 223 -12.19 -7.04 5.18
CA SER A 223 -12.04 -6.47 6.53
C SER A 223 -11.76 -7.57 7.55
N SER A 224 -11.29 -8.71 7.07
CA SER A 224 -10.96 -9.91 7.83
C SER A 224 -9.48 -9.93 8.21
N ARG A 225 -9.14 -10.65 9.27
CA ARG A 225 -7.74 -10.90 9.66
C ARG A 225 -7.05 -11.83 8.66
N SER A 226 -5.72 -11.93 8.74
CA SER A 226 -4.94 -12.79 7.84
C SER A 226 -5.38 -14.26 7.85
N PRO A 227 -5.65 -14.90 9.01
CA PRO A 227 -6.11 -16.31 9.05
C PRO A 227 -7.48 -16.50 8.39
N GLU A 228 -8.40 -15.55 8.57
CA GLU A 228 -9.72 -15.57 7.93
C GLU A 228 -9.60 -15.41 6.40
N SER A 229 -8.67 -14.56 5.95
CA SER A 229 -8.39 -14.35 4.53
C SER A 229 -7.76 -15.59 3.89
N LEU A 230 -6.88 -16.29 4.61
CA LEU A 230 -6.33 -17.59 4.20
C LEU A 230 -7.41 -18.68 4.15
N ALA A 231 -8.28 -18.75 5.16
CA ALA A 231 -9.39 -19.69 5.18
C ALA A 231 -10.34 -19.46 3.99
N PHE A 232 -10.67 -18.21 3.69
CA PHE A 232 -11.49 -17.86 2.53
C PHE A 232 -10.80 -18.17 1.19
N LEU A 233 -9.49 -17.95 1.10
CA LEU A 233 -8.71 -18.35 -0.08
C LEU A 233 -8.70 -19.87 -0.26
N SER A 234 -8.64 -20.62 0.85
CA SER A 234 -8.62 -22.09 0.87
C SER A 234 -9.99 -22.72 0.58
N ASP A 235 -11.07 -21.93 0.59
CA ASP A 235 -12.41 -22.45 0.45
C ASP A 235 -12.60 -23.08 -0.94
N ARG A 236 -13.02 -24.35 -0.93
CA ARG A 236 -13.26 -25.18 -2.11
C ARG A 236 -14.74 -25.34 -2.43
N GLN A 237 -15.63 -24.81 -1.60
CA GLN A 237 -17.06 -24.79 -1.93
C GLN A 237 -17.27 -24.07 -3.26
N TYR A 238 -18.38 -24.36 -3.94
CA TYR A 238 -18.72 -23.63 -5.17
C TYR A 238 -18.73 -22.13 -4.88
N VAL A 239 -17.91 -21.38 -5.62
CA VAL A 239 -17.70 -19.95 -5.35
C VAL A 239 -18.37 -19.16 -6.46
N GLU A 240 -19.40 -18.38 -6.13
CA GLU A 240 -20.00 -17.46 -7.10
C GLU A 240 -18.99 -16.41 -7.58
N GLY A 241 -19.22 -15.82 -8.76
CA GLY A 241 -18.25 -14.96 -9.43
C GLY A 241 -17.71 -13.80 -8.58
N THR A 242 -18.51 -13.20 -7.71
CA THR A 242 -18.08 -12.11 -6.81
C THR A 242 -17.16 -12.60 -5.70
N ALA A 243 -17.42 -13.78 -5.16
CA ALA A 243 -16.57 -14.41 -4.15
C ALA A 243 -15.25 -14.90 -4.78
N ARG A 244 -15.28 -15.35 -6.04
CA ARG A 244 -14.07 -15.71 -6.80
C ARG A 244 -13.16 -14.52 -7.05
N GLN A 245 -13.74 -13.38 -7.45
CA GLN A 245 -12.98 -12.14 -7.61
C GLN A 245 -12.31 -11.69 -6.30
N ARG A 246 -12.97 -11.94 -5.15
CA ARG A 246 -12.38 -11.68 -3.83
C ARG A 246 -11.20 -12.60 -3.55
N GLN A 247 -11.28 -13.90 -3.89
CA GLN A 247 -10.15 -14.82 -3.78
C GLN A 247 -8.97 -14.35 -4.66
N TYR A 248 -9.23 -13.90 -5.89
CA TYR A 248 -8.19 -13.32 -6.76
C TYR A 248 -7.55 -12.08 -6.13
N CYS A 249 -8.35 -11.19 -5.56
CA CYS A 249 -7.85 -10.00 -4.87
C CYS A 249 -6.95 -10.36 -3.68
N ILE A 250 -7.38 -11.30 -2.82
CA ILE A 250 -6.59 -11.77 -1.68
C ILE A 250 -5.27 -12.41 -2.14
N LEU A 251 -5.32 -13.27 -3.16
CA LEU A 251 -4.14 -13.90 -3.73
C LEU A 251 -3.13 -12.86 -4.26
N LEU A 252 -3.61 -11.86 -5.00
CA LEU A 252 -2.75 -10.79 -5.54
C LEU A 252 -2.10 -9.96 -4.43
N LEU A 253 -2.83 -9.70 -3.33
CA LEU A 253 -2.27 -9.00 -2.16
C LEU A 253 -1.16 -9.83 -1.50
N PHE A 254 -1.36 -11.15 -1.31
CA PHE A 254 -0.31 -12.03 -0.78
C PHE A 254 0.90 -12.08 -1.71
N TYR A 255 0.68 -12.19 -3.03
CA TYR A 255 1.75 -12.19 -4.01
C TYR A 255 2.60 -10.91 -3.97
N LEU A 256 1.95 -9.75 -3.97
CA LEU A 256 2.64 -8.46 -3.87
C LEU A 256 3.38 -8.31 -2.53
N ALA A 257 2.75 -8.73 -1.44
CA ALA A 257 3.37 -8.72 -0.13
C ALA A 257 4.65 -9.58 -0.09
N TYR A 258 4.63 -10.76 -0.71
CA TYR A 258 5.81 -11.63 -0.78
C TYR A 258 6.93 -11.07 -1.66
N ILE A 259 6.60 -10.49 -2.83
CA ILE A 259 7.63 -9.89 -3.70
C ILE A 259 8.34 -8.72 -3.02
N HIS A 260 7.60 -7.95 -2.23
CA HIS A 260 8.12 -6.76 -1.56
C HIS A 260 8.54 -7.02 -0.10
N GLU A 261 8.72 -8.28 0.30
CA GLU A 261 9.17 -8.67 1.64
C GLU A 261 8.28 -8.16 2.80
N ASP A 262 7.01 -7.88 2.50
CA ASP A 262 5.97 -7.54 3.48
C ASP A 262 5.22 -8.79 3.95
N ARG A 263 5.94 -9.81 4.42
CA ARG A 263 5.33 -11.13 4.72
C ARG A 263 4.53 -11.07 6.03
N PHE A 264 3.23 -11.40 5.97
CA PHE A 264 2.30 -11.33 7.12
C PHE A 264 1.45 -12.59 7.35
N VAL A 265 1.79 -13.68 6.67
CA VAL A 265 1.16 -14.99 6.80
C VAL A 265 2.23 -16.08 6.81
N SER A 266 1.94 -17.21 7.45
CA SER A 266 2.84 -18.37 7.43
C SER A 266 3.00 -18.89 6.00
N GLU A 267 4.24 -19.20 5.60
CA GLU A 267 4.55 -19.82 4.31
C GLU A 267 3.80 -21.16 4.15
N THR A 268 3.72 -21.96 5.22
CA THR A 268 3.02 -23.25 5.20
C THR A 268 1.52 -23.11 5.00
N GLU A 269 0.89 -22.17 5.73
CA GLU A 269 -0.56 -21.93 5.61
C GLU A 269 -0.90 -21.32 4.24
N LEU A 270 -0.05 -20.42 3.74
CA LEU A 270 -0.23 -19.83 2.41
C LEU A 270 -0.08 -20.88 1.32
N PHE A 271 0.92 -21.77 1.41
CA PHE A 271 1.10 -22.87 0.46
C PHE A 271 -0.16 -23.75 0.37
N VAL A 272 -0.70 -24.18 1.52
CA VAL A 272 -1.93 -24.98 1.59
C VAL A 272 -3.14 -24.23 1.03
N ALA A 273 -3.25 -22.93 1.31
CA ALA A 273 -4.33 -22.10 0.82
C ALA A 273 -4.29 -21.94 -0.71
N VAL A 274 -3.12 -21.66 -1.28
CA VAL A 274 -2.94 -21.51 -2.74
C VAL A 274 -3.17 -22.85 -3.45
N GLN A 275 -2.70 -23.96 -2.90
CA GLN A 275 -2.98 -25.29 -3.45
C GLN A 275 -4.49 -25.58 -3.47
N SER A 276 -5.18 -25.30 -2.37
CA SER A 276 -6.62 -25.50 -2.26
C SER A 276 -7.42 -24.62 -3.23
N PHE A 277 -6.99 -23.37 -3.41
CA PHE A 277 -7.55 -22.45 -4.39
C PHE A 277 -7.40 -22.97 -5.84
N LEU A 278 -6.23 -23.48 -6.22
CA LEU A 278 -6.03 -24.03 -7.58
C LEU A 278 -6.86 -25.30 -7.81
N LEU A 279 -6.98 -26.15 -6.79
CA LEU A 279 -7.85 -27.33 -6.86
C LEU A 279 -9.31 -26.93 -7.02
N SER A 280 -9.78 -25.90 -6.33
CA SER A 280 -11.18 -25.44 -6.47
C SER A 280 -11.46 -24.87 -7.86
N LEU A 281 -10.51 -24.19 -8.49
CA LEU A 281 -10.61 -23.76 -9.90
C LEU A 281 -10.72 -24.97 -10.85
N GLN A 282 -9.89 -26.00 -10.62
CA GLN A 282 -9.91 -27.22 -11.43
C GLN A 282 -11.24 -27.98 -11.28
N GLU A 283 -11.73 -28.15 -10.05
CA GLU A 283 -13.00 -28.82 -9.76
C GLU A 283 -14.20 -28.10 -10.41
N GLN A 284 -14.12 -26.78 -10.55
CA GLN A 284 -15.17 -25.95 -11.17
C GLN A 284 -14.94 -25.72 -12.67
N GLY A 285 -13.86 -26.25 -13.25
CA GLY A 285 -13.53 -26.07 -14.67
C GLY A 285 -13.18 -24.63 -15.06
N GLU A 286 -12.83 -23.79 -14.08
CA GLU A 286 -12.51 -22.39 -14.28
C GLU A 286 -11.06 -22.21 -14.75
N ARG A 287 -10.83 -21.20 -15.60
CA ARG A 287 -9.48 -20.78 -16.00
C ARG A 287 -9.19 -19.42 -15.37
N PRO A 288 -8.24 -19.33 -14.42
CA PRO A 288 -7.91 -18.05 -13.82
C PRO A 288 -7.21 -17.14 -14.84
N PRO A 289 -7.36 -15.81 -14.70
CA PRO A 289 -6.56 -14.84 -15.45
C PRO A 289 -5.05 -15.10 -15.29
N LEU A 290 -4.26 -14.82 -16.33
CA LEU A 290 -2.83 -15.17 -16.37
C LEU A 290 -2.02 -14.57 -15.20
N VAL A 291 -2.31 -13.34 -14.81
CA VAL A 291 -1.70 -12.68 -13.64
C VAL A 291 -1.96 -13.41 -12.33
N VAL A 292 -3.19 -13.92 -12.13
CA VAL A 292 -3.59 -14.69 -10.94
C VAL A 292 -2.85 -16.03 -10.97
N PHE A 293 -2.80 -16.68 -12.13
CA PHE A 293 -2.07 -17.93 -12.30
C PHE A 293 -0.57 -17.77 -12.01
N ARG A 294 0.08 -16.73 -12.57
CA ARG A 294 1.50 -16.40 -12.29
C ARG A 294 1.74 -16.16 -10.80
N ALA A 295 0.84 -15.40 -10.15
CA ALA A 295 0.89 -15.16 -8.72
C ALA A 295 0.80 -16.46 -7.91
N SER A 296 -0.13 -17.36 -8.27
CA SER A 296 -0.25 -18.68 -7.61
C SER A 296 1.02 -19.50 -7.75
N ILE A 297 1.60 -19.61 -8.96
CA ILE A 297 2.81 -20.39 -9.19
C ILE A 297 4.00 -19.80 -8.42
N TYR A 298 4.15 -18.48 -8.42
CA TYR A 298 5.19 -17.81 -7.63
C TYR A 298 5.06 -18.12 -6.13
N LEU A 299 3.86 -17.98 -5.58
CA LEU A 299 3.59 -18.23 -4.17
C LEU A 299 3.83 -19.69 -3.79
N LEU A 300 3.44 -20.66 -4.63
CA LEU A 300 3.75 -22.07 -4.40
C LEU A 300 5.25 -22.32 -4.42
N ALA A 301 5.98 -21.76 -5.39
CA ALA A 301 7.42 -21.97 -5.52
C ALA A 301 8.21 -21.36 -4.35
N ILE A 302 7.81 -20.19 -3.85
CA ILE A 302 8.51 -19.52 -2.75
C ILE A 302 8.16 -20.10 -1.38
N CYS A 303 6.91 -20.57 -1.20
CA CYS A 303 6.45 -21.18 0.05
C CYS A 303 6.73 -22.68 0.12
N GLN A 304 7.23 -23.29 -0.97
CA GLN A 304 7.64 -24.68 -0.97
C GLN A 304 8.78 -24.86 0.03
N ASP A 305 8.52 -25.63 1.08
CA ASP A 305 9.56 -26.03 2.01
C ASP A 305 10.69 -26.73 1.24
N LYS A 306 11.94 -26.33 1.49
CA LYS A 306 13.12 -26.99 0.90
C LYS A 306 13.27 -28.44 1.39
N ASN A 307 12.51 -28.82 2.41
CA ASN A 307 12.42 -30.17 2.92
C ASN A 307 11.19 -30.86 2.30
N GLY A 308 11.44 -31.66 1.27
CA GLY A 308 10.48 -32.06 0.25
C GLY A 308 9.27 -32.89 0.70
N THR A 309 8.14 -32.62 0.03
CA THR A 309 7.01 -33.53 -0.18
C THR A 309 6.18 -33.05 -1.39
N LEU A 310 6.74 -33.07 -2.60
CA LEU A 310 6.01 -32.70 -3.83
C LEU A 310 6.10 -33.75 -4.95
N ASP A 311 6.57 -34.96 -4.66
CA ASP A 311 6.58 -36.07 -5.64
C ASP A 311 5.17 -36.58 -6.01
N GLU A 312 4.12 -36.25 -5.25
CA GLU A 312 2.77 -36.75 -5.51
C GLU A 312 1.88 -35.86 -6.39
N VAL A 313 2.23 -34.58 -6.59
CA VAL A 313 1.35 -33.63 -7.30
C VAL A 313 1.71 -33.49 -8.77
N TRP A 314 2.99 -33.56 -9.12
CA TRP A 314 3.44 -33.37 -10.50
C TRP A 314 3.08 -34.56 -11.43
N THR A 315 2.85 -35.74 -10.85
CA THR A 315 2.50 -36.97 -11.60
C THR A 315 1.05 -37.00 -12.10
N LYS A 316 0.20 -36.03 -11.72
CA LYS A 316 -1.22 -35.99 -12.10
C LYS A 316 -1.61 -34.91 -13.12
N MET A 317 -0.67 -34.12 -13.63
CA MET A 317 -0.94 -33.23 -14.76
C MET A 317 -0.66 -33.93 -16.10
N PRO A 318 -1.65 -34.07 -17.00
CA PRO A 318 -1.38 -34.55 -18.35
C PRO A 318 -0.64 -33.47 -19.14
N GLY A 319 0.65 -33.69 -19.42
CA GLY A 319 1.49 -32.83 -20.28
C GLY A 319 2.87 -32.47 -19.74
N ALA A 320 3.23 -32.86 -18.51
CA ALA A 320 4.58 -32.63 -18.00
C ALA A 320 5.58 -33.63 -18.59
N LEU A 321 6.55 -33.14 -19.37
CA LEU A 321 7.74 -33.92 -19.73
C LEU A 321 8.52 -34.25 -18.44
N PRO A 322 9.03 -35.49 -18.28
CA PRO A 322 9.82 -35.82 -17.10
C PRO A 322 11.12 -35.00 -17.07
N PRO A 323 11.61 -34.62 -15.88
CA PRO A 323 12.87 -33.91 -15.75
C PRO A 323 14.04 -34.78 -16.22
N PRO A 324 15.13 -34.19 -16.74
CA PRO A 324 16.30 -34.95 -17.13
C PRO A 324 16.92 -35.61 -15.90
N ALA A 325 17.17 -36.92 -16.00
CA ALA A 325 17.81 -37.70 -14.96
C ALA A 325 19.19 -37.10 -14.60
N ALA A 326 19.42 -36.95 -13.30
CA ALA A 326 20.70 -36.54 -12.73
C ALA A 326 21.83 -37.50 -13.15
N PRO A 327 23.10 -37.03 -13.19
CA PRO A 327 24.18 -37.69 -13.89
C PRO A 327 24.61 -38.99 -13.20
N LEU A 328 24.78 -40.02 -14.03
CA LEU A 328 25.47 -41.27 -13.70
C LEU A 328 26.89 -40.95 -13.21
N TYR A 329 27.17 -41.39 -11.97
CA TYR A 329 28.52 -41.66 -11.50
C TYR A 329 29.22 -42.58 -12.52
N ILE A 330 30.32 -42.11 -13.11
CA ILE A 330 31.28 -42.98 -13.80
C ILE A 330 32.61 -42.85 -13.07
N MET A 331 33.04 -43.99 -12.55
CA MET A 331 34.30 -44.25 -11.88
C MET A 331 35.51 -43.94 -12.78
N ALA A 332 36.61 -43.55 -12.12
CA ALA A 332 37.96 -43.50 -12.66
C ALA A 332 38.40 -44.85 -13.27
N PRO A 333 39.43 -44.81 -14.11
CA PRO A 333 40.73 -45.33 -13.65
C PRO A 333 41.84 -44.29 -13.58
#